data_AF-A0A7V6DDK8-F1
#
_entry.id   AF-A0A7V6DDK8-F1
#
_cell.length_a   1.000
_cell.length_b   1.000
_cell.length_c   1.000
_cell.angle_alpha   90.00
_cell.angle_beta   90.00
_cell.angle_gamma   90.00
#
_symmetry.space_group_name_H-M   'P 1'
#
loop_
_entity.id
_entity.type
_entity.pdbx_description
1 polymer ?
#
loop_
_entity_poly.entity_id
_entity_poly.type
_entity_poly.pdbx_seq_one_letter_code
_entity_poly.pdbx_strand_id
1 'polypeptide(L)'
;MTSKRWTKESIVEEIRQLAEQGVDLAYSSVVIHHLPLMRAAMRYFGSWREAVKAAGIDYDKVRKYRSWNRQRIIERIRELYERGEDLSWRNVVTNLDPQLAAAATKPKHFGSWRKAIEAAGIDYEEIRRYHHWDEETIIQRVRELYEQGVPLNAKHVEEIDIPLITAARRRFESWDKALQAAGIDYKQVSARRSSRRRNNGEEEAGDGHHDDQNH
;
A
#
# COMPACT_ATOMS: atom_id res chain seq x y z
N MET A 1 -12.69 11.87 56.63
CA MET A 1 -12.80 11.17 55.33
C MET A 1 -11.94 9.91 55.42
N THR A 2 -12.55 8.74 55.42
CA THR A 2 -11.86 7.45 55.56
C THR A 2 -11.08 7.15 54.28
N SER A 3 -9.76 7.08 54.39
CA SER A 3 -8.90 6.63 53.31
C SER A 3 -9.26 5.18 52.97
N LYS A 4 -9.76 4.94 51.74
CA LYS A 4 -10.02 3.60 51.22
C LYS A 4 -8.72 2.80 51.30
N ARG A 5 -8.72 1.68 52.05
CA ARG A 5 -7.57 0.77 52.11
C ARG A 5 -7.54 -0.08 50.85
N TRP A 6 -6.46 0.02 50.10
CA TRP A 6 -6.25 -0.75 48.88
C TRP A 6 -5.54 -2.08 49.17
N THR A 7 -6.06 -3.17 48.62
CA THR A 7 -5.38 -4.47 48.51
C THR A 7 -5.37 -4.92 47.05
N LYS A 8 -4.59 -5.94 46.70
CA LYS A 8 -4.59 -6.47 45.33
C LYS A 8 -5.98 -6.97 44.93
N GLU A 9 -6.68 -7.62 45.86
CA GLU A 9 -8.01 -8.17 45.69
C GLU A 9 -9.04 -7.05 45.50
N SER A 10 -8.99 -6.00 46.33
CA SER A 10 -9.93 -4.88 46.21
C SER A 10 -9.76 -4.11 44.90
N ILE A 11 -8.52 -3.99 44.41
CA ILE A 11 -8.22 -3.35 43.12
C ILE A 11 -8.78 -4.20 41.96
N VAL A 12 -8.56 -5.51 41.98
CA VAL A 12 -9.09 -6.43 40.96
C VAL A 12 -10.61 -6.39 40.92
N GLU A 13 -11.24 -6.44 42.07
CA GLU A 13 -12.70 -6.40 42.20
C GLU A 13 -13.28 -5.09 41.65
N GLU A 14 -12.66 -3.96 41.97
CA GLU A 14 -13.12 -2.66 41.45
C GLU A 14 -12.90 -2.51 39.95
N ILE A 15 -11.82 -3.08 39.39
CA ILE A 15 -11.62 -3.13 37.94
C ILE A 15 -12.72 -3.96 37.26
N ARG A 16 -13.13 -5.09 37.85
CA ARG A 16 -14.24 -5.91 37.32
C ARG A 16 -15.56 -5.16 37.37
N GLN A 17 -15.87 -4.51 38.48
CA GLN A 17 -17.09 -3.72 38.63
C GLN A 17 -17.17 -2.58 37.60
N LEU A 18 -16.06 -1.87 37.37
CA LEU A 18 -15.99 -0.84 36.33
C LEU A 18 -16.19 -1.44 34.93
N ALA A 19 -15.63 -2.63 34.65
CA ALA A 19 -15.83 -3.33 33.38
C ALA A 19 -17.30 -3.73 33.16
N GLU A 20 -17.96 -4.28 34.18
CA GLU A 20 -19.38 -4.67 34.16
C GLU A 20 -20.30 -3.47 33.97
N GLN A 21 -19.93 -2.31 34.53
CA GLN A 21 -20.63 -1.03 34.34
C GLN A 21 -20.39 -0.42 32.94
N GLY A 22 -19.58 -1.05 32.10
CA GLY A 22 -19.25 -0.55 30.76
C GLY A 22 -18.35 0.70 30.79
N VAL A 23 -17.65 0.96 31.89
CA VAL A 23 -16.72 2.08 31.98
C VAL A 23 -15.53 1.85 31.06
N ASP A 24 -15.10 2.89 30.36
CA ASP A 24 -13.90 2.86 29.55
C ASP A 24 -12.65 2.69 30.44
N LEU A 25 -12.12 1.47 30.47
CA LEU A 25 -10.93 1.10 31.24
C LEU A 25 -9.61 1.48 30.53
N ALA A 26 -9.65 2.19 29.40
CA ALA A 26 -8.45 2.70 28.76
C ALA A 26 -7.70 3.64 29.72
N TYR A 27 -6.37 3.56 29.71
CA TYR A 27 -5.50 4.36 30.58
C TYR A 27 -5.89 5.85 30.62
N SER A 28 -6.18 6.46 29.47
CA SER A 28 -6.57 7.88 29.38
C SER A 28 -7.86 8.21 30.13
N SER A 29 -8.85 7.31 30.10
CA SER A 29 -10.13 7.49 30.79
C SER A 29 -9.95 7.30 32.30
N VAL A 30 -9.28 6.22 32.70
CA VAL A 30 -9.07 5.87 34.12
C VAL A 30 -8.21 6.90 34.85
N VAL A 31 -7.22 7.52 34.18
CA VAL A 31 -6.43 8.61 34.77
C VAL A 31 -7.29 9.83 35.11
N ILE A 32 -8.30 10.15 34.29
CA ILE A 32 -9.17 11.31 34.48
C ILE A 32 -10.24 11.00 35.53
N HIS A 33 -10.89 9.85 35.44
CA HIS A 33 -12.11 9.55 36.21
C HIS A 33 -11.87 8.67 37.45
N HIS A 34 -10.78 7.89 37.49
CA HIS A 34 -10.51 6.87 38.52
C HIS A 34 -9.05 6.92 39.02
N LEU A 35 -8.50 8.13 39.19
CA LEU A 35 -7.11 8.35 39.56
C LEU A 35 -6.64 7.61 40.85
N PRO A 36 -7.45 7.52 41.93
CA PRO A 36 -7.05 6.77 43.13
C PRO A 36 -6.84 5.28 42.87
N LEU A 37 -7.75 4.67 42.09
CA LEU A 37 -7.66 3.26 41.67
C LEU A 37 -6.43 3.04 40.78
N MET A 38 -6.19 3.94 39.83
CA MET A 38 -4.99 3.89 38.97
C MET A 38 -3.69 3.93 39.79
N ARG A 39 -3.59 4.85 40.75
CA ARG A 39 -2.41 4.96 41.64
C ARG A 39 -2.22 3.70 42.48
N ALA A 40 -3.31 3.12 42.99
CA ALA A 40 -3.27 1.86 43.71
C ALA A 40 -2.81 0.71 42.80
N ALA A 41 -3.37 0.57 41.61
CA ALA A 41 -2.96 -0.43 40.63
C ALA A 41 -1.47 -0.32 40.28
N MET A 42 -0.96 0.89 40.03
CA MET A 42 0.47 1.11 39.80
C MET A 42 1.34 0.68 41.00
N ARG A 43 0.90 0.98 42.23
CA ARG A 43 1.64 0.62 43.45
C ARG A 43 1.68 -0.89 43.72
N TYR A 44 0.56 -1.60 43.53
CA TYR A 44 0.44 -3.00 43.93
C TYR A 44 0.74 -4.00 42.80
N PHE A 45 0.54 -3.61 41.53
CA PHE A 45 0.75 -4.46 40.36
C PHE A 45 1.87 -3.96 39.43
N GLY A 46 2.46 -2.79 39.71
CA GLY A 46 3.52 -2.19 38.90
C GLY A 46 3.02 -1.45 37.65
N SER A 47 1.84 -1.81 37.11
CA SER A 47 1.19 -1.06 36.04
C SER A 47 -0.31 -1.30 35.97
N TRP A 48 -1.04 -0.38 35.33
CA TRP A 48 -2.47 -0.55 35.04
C TRP A 48 -2.75 -1.79 34.20
N ARG A 49 -1.91 -2.07 33.19
CA ARG A 49 -2.03 -3.26 32.32
C ARG A 49 -2.06 -4.54 33.13
N GLU A 50 -1.13 -4.68 34.08
CA GLU A 50 -1.02 -5.91 34.88
C GLU A 50 -2.18 -6.03 35.88
N ALA A 51 -2.68 -4.93 36.43
CA ALA A 51 -3.89 -4.95 37.25
C ALA A 51 -5.14 -5.37 36.46
N VAL A 52 -5.31 -4.86 35.23
CA VAL A 52 -6.44 -5.24 34.35
C VAL A 52 -6.35 -6.70 33.90
N LYS A 53 -5.15 -7.19 33.58
CA LYS A 53 -4.94 -8.62 33.31
C LYS A 53 -5.23 -9.49 34.54
N ALA A 54 -4.81 -9.06 35.73
CA ALA A 54 -5.11 -9.77 36.98
C ALA A 54 -6.61 -9.83 37.27
N ALA A 55 -7.39 -8.86 36.75
CA ALA A 55 -8.84 -8.90 36.79
C ALA A 55 -9.47 -9.89 35.78
N GLY A 56 -8.67 -10.56 34.94
CA GLY A 56 -9.14 -11.49 33.91
C GLY A 56 -9.55 -10.80 32.61
N ILE A 57 -9.23 -9.52 32.45
CA ILE A 57 -9.61 -8.73 31.29
C ILE A 57 -8.43 -8.65 30.32
N ASP A 58 -8.71 -8.94 29.04
CA ASP A 58 -7.74 -8.71 27.97
C ASP A 58 -7.53 -7.21 27.74
N TYR A 59 -6.43 -6.69 28.28
CA TYR A 59 -6.08 -5.27 28.19
C TYR A 59 -5.92 -4.76 26.75
N ASP A 60 -5.65 -5.62 25.76
CA ASP A 60 -5.55 -5.20 24.36
C ASP A 60 -6.93 -4.91 23.72
N LYS A 61 -8.02 -5.39 24.34
CA LYS A 61 -9.40 -4.98 24.00
C LYS A 61 -9.82 -3.68 24.68
N VAL A 62 -9.25 -3.40 25.85
CA VAL A 62 -9.55 -2.21 26.65
C VAL A 62 -8.80 -0.96 26.17
N ARG A 63 -7.59 -1.14 25.67
CA ARG A 63 -6.71 -0.04 25.33
C ARG A 63 -7.12 0.66 24.03
N LYS A 64 -7.44 1.96 24.13
CA LYS A 64 -7.68 2.87 22.99
C LYS A 64 -6.51 2.92 22.00
N TYR A 65 -5.28 3.15 22.48
CA TYR A 65 -4.09 3.23 21.62
C TYR A 65 -3.27 1.96 21.69
N ARG A 66 -3.58 1.07 20.77
CA ARG A 66 -2.95 -0.23 20.69
C ARG A 66 -1.58 -0.01 19.98
N SER A 67 -0.50 -0.26 20.69
CA SER A 67 0.87 0.23 20.45
C SER A 67 1.46 -0.58 19.31
N TRP A 68 2.17 0.11 18.42
CA TRP A 68 2.86 -0.57 17.34
C TRP A 68 3.94 -1.50 17.86
N ASN A 69 3.85 -2.76 17.42
CA ASN A 69 4.90 -3.76 17.44
C ASN A 69 5.02 -4.32 16.01
N ARG A 70 6.06 -5.12 15.73
CA ARG A 70 6.28 -5.66 14.37
C ARG A 70 5.08 -6.43 13.82
N GLN A 71 4.50 -7.31 14.64
CA GLN A 71 3.38 -8.17 14.24
C GLN A 71 2.14 -7.34 13.84
N ARG A 72 1.78 -6.36 14.66
CA ARG A 72 0.63 -5.49 14.42
C ARG A 72 0.83 -4.58 13.20
N ILE A 73 2.07 -4.15 12.94
CA ILE A 73 2.39 -3.41 11.71
C ILE A 73 2.11 -4.30 10.49
N ILE A 74 2.57 -5.56 10.52
CA ILE A 74 2.31 -6.54 9.45
C ILE A 74 0.80 -6.77 9.25
N GLU A 75 0.08 -7.03 10.34
CA GLU A 75 -1.38 -7.25 10.30
C GLU A 75 -2.11 -6.05 9.69
N ARG A 76 -1.75 -4.82 10.11
CA ARG A 76 -2.36 -3.62 9.56
C ARG A 76 -2.04 -3.42 8.07
N ILE A 77 -0.81 -3.69 7.66
CA ILE A 77 -0.41 -3.62 6.25
C ILE A 77 -1.23 -4.61 5.42
N ARG A 78 -1.38 -5.85 5.88
CA ARG A 78 -2.19 -6.87 5.21
C ARG A 78 -3.66 -6.49 5.11
N GLU A 79 -4.25 -6.00 6.20
CA GLU A 79 -5.64 -5.53 6.22
C GLU A 79 -5.87 -4.43 5.18
N LEU A 80 -4.97 -3.45 5.09
CA LEU A 80 -5.06 -2.37 4.11
C LEU A 80 -4.87 -2.88 2.67
N TYR A 81 -3.96 -3.83 2.46
CA TYR A 81 -3.75 -4.46 1.15
C TYR A 81 -4.96 -5.27 0.70
N GLU A 82 -5.54 -6.09 1.57
CA GLU A 82 -6.75 -6.88 1.30
C GLU A 82 -7.97 -5.99 0.98
N ARG A 83 -8.01 -4.79 1.55
CA ARG A 83 -9.01 -3.77 1.25
C ARG A 83 -8.76 -3.03 -0.08
N GLY A 84 -7.66 -3.30 -0.77
CA GLY A 84 -7.27 -2.63 -2.01
C GLY A 84 -6.86 -1.17 -1.81
N GLU A 85 -6.43 -0.79 -0.62
CA GLU A 85 -5.99 0.58 -0.33
C GLU A 85 -4.64 0.87 -1.01
N ASP A 86 -4.43 2.13 -1.41
CA ASP A 86 -3.16 2.56 -1.98
C ASP A 86 -2.06 2.62 -0.90
N LEU A 87 -1.19 1.62 -0.87
CA LEU A 87 -0.05 1.51 0.05
C LEU A 87 1.19 2.29 -0.38
N SER A 88 1.08 3.14 -1.40
CA SER A 88 2.18 4.02 -1.81
C SER A 88 2.61 4.91 -0.63
N TRP A 89 3.93 5.07 -0.45
CA TRP A 89 4.49 5.79 0.71
C TRP A 89 3.86 7.17 0.92
N ARG A 90 3.65 7.93 -0.17
CA ARG A 90 3.01 9.24 -0.09
C ARG A 90 1.60 9.13 0.49
N ASN A 91 0.77 8.23 -0.02
CA ASN A 91 -0.61 8.08 0.44
C ASN A 91 -0.69 7.60 1.90
N VAL A 92 0.17 6.65 2.30
CA VAL A 92 0.19 6.13 3.67
C VAL A 92 0.58 7.21 4.68
N VAL A 93 1.57 8.04 4.35
CA VAL A 93 2.04 9.11 5.24
C VAL A 93 1.07 10.28 5.34
N THR A 94 0.35 10.62 4.26
CA THR A 94 -0.48 11.84 4.25
C THR A 94 -1.94 11.58 4.54
N ASN A 95 -2.51 10.47 4.03
CA ASN A 95 -3.95 10.29 3.96
C ASN A 95 -4.44 9.04 4.69
N LEU A 96 -3.75 7.91 4.52
CA LEU A 96 -4.29 6.61 4.91
C LEU A 96 -4.00 6.25 6.38
N ASP A 97 -2.73 6.20 6.78
CA ASP A 97 -2.36 5.83 8.16
C ASP A 97 -0.96 6.36 8.55
N PRO A 98 -0.86 7.66 8.90
CA PRO A 98 0.43 8.29 9.23
C PRO A 98 1.11 7.67 10.45
N GLN A 99 0.32 7.13 11.39
CA GLN A 99 0.85 6.49 12.60
C GLN A 99 1.50 5.15 12.29
N LEU A 100 0.88 4.36 11.41
CA LEU A 100 1.47 3.13 10.88
C LEU A 100 2.78 3.42 10.15
N ALA A 101 2.80 4.42 9.25
CA ALA A 101 4.01 4.81 8.51
C ALA A 101 5.15 5.18 9.45
N ALA A 102 4.87 6.06 10.43
CA ALA A 102 5.85 6.49 11.42
C ALA A 102 6.33 5.34 12.32
N ALA A 103 5.49 4.32 12.55
CA ALA A 103 5.89 3.17 13.34
C ALA A 103 6.72 2.17 12.55
N ALA A 104 6.36 1.89 11.29
CA ALA A 104 7.06 0.96 10.41
C ALA A 104 8.51 1.39 10.14
N THR A 105 8.73 2.70 9.96
CA THR A 105 10.07 3.26 9.68
C THR A 105 11.00 3.33 10.89
N LYS A 106 10.54 3.04 12.11
CA LYS A 106 11.43 3.03 13.29
C LYS A 106 12.45 1.90 13.20
N PRO A 107 13.74 2.14 13.51
CA PRO A 107 14.78 1.10 13.48
C PRO A 107 14.46 -0.13 14.34
N LYS A 108 13.82 0.06 15.51
CA LYS A 108 13.39 -1.05 16.38
C LYS A 108 12.31 -1.95 15.77
N HIS A 109 11.59 -1.46 14.76
CA HIS A 109 10.63 -2.23 13.97
C HIS A 109 11.29 -2.64 12.66
N PHE A 110 10.94 -2.04 11.51
CA PHE A 110 11.49 -2.47 10.23
C PHE A 110 12.57 -1.53 9.68
N GLY A 111 12.65 -0.30 10.19
CA GLY A 111 13.60 0.72 9.73
C GLY A 111 13.24 1.38 8.39
N SER A 112 12.38 0.76 7.58
CA SER A 112 11.84 1.35 6.36
C SER A 112 10.46 0.81 6.02
N TRP A 113 9.69 1.56 5.23
CA TRP A 113 8.38 1.13 4.75
C TRP A 113 8.50 -0.11 3.85
N ARG A 114 9.46 -0.12 2.91
CA ARG A 114 9.76 -1.26 2.03
C ARG A 114 9.95 -2.56 2.81
N LYS A 115 10.79 -2.55 3.85
CA LYS A 115 11.02 -3.73 4.70
C LYS A 115 9.77 -4.18 5.44
N ALA A 116 8.88 -3.26 5.79
CA ALA A 116 7.62 -3.60 6.45
C ALA A 116 6.61 -4.25 5.50
N ILE A 117 6.53 -3.75 4.25
CA ILE A 117 5.73 -4.32 3.16
C ILE A 117 6.22 -5.73 2.80
N GLU A 118 7.53 -5.89 2.59
CA GLU A 118 8.15 -7.19 2.29
C GLU A 118 7.92 -8.19 3.44
N ALA A 119 8.04 -7.74 4.71
CA ALA A 119 7.73 -8.57 5.86
C ALA A 119 6.25 -8.94 5.99
N ALA A 120 5.35 -8.17 5.37
CA ALA A 120 3.94 -8.52 5.25
C ALA A 120 3.69 -9.56 4.15
N GLY A 121 4.71 -9.92 3.35
CA GLY A 121 4.61 -10.88 2.25
C GLY A 121 4.05 -10.26 0.96
N ILE A 122 4.14 -8.94 0.82
CA ILE A 122 3.68 -8.23 -0.37
C ILE A 122 4.91 -7.76 -1.14
N ASP A 123 4.90 -7.93 -2.46
CA ASP A 123 5.97 -7.38 -3.31
C ASP A 123 5.87 -5.85 -3.31
N TYR A 124 6.95 -5.20 -2.89
CA TYR A 124 7.01 -3.74 -2.83
C TYR A 124 6.94 -3.08 -4.21
N GLU A 125 7.41 -3.74 -5.26
CA GLU A 125 7.34 -3.18 -6.62
C GLU A 125 5.90 -3.08 -7.14
N GLU A 126 4.99 -3.95 -6.69
CA GLU A 126 3.55 -3.83 -7.02
C GLU A 126 2.90 -2.59 -6.41
N ILE A 127 3.43 -2.11 -5.27
CA ILE A 127 2.88 -0.98 -4.51
C ILE A 127 3.51 0.35 -4.95
N ARG A 128 4.74 0.34 -5.45
CA ARG A 128 5.50 1.56 -5.67
C ARG A 128 5.08 2.28 -6.94
N ARG A 129 4.28 3.34 -6.79
CA ARG A 129 3.81 4.22 -7.89
C ARG A 129 4.89 4.86 -8.77
N TYR A 130 6.10 5.07 -8.26
CA TYR A 130 7.18 5.69 -9.02
C TYR A 130 8.28 4.67 -9.22
N HIS A 131 8.37 4.07 -10.41
CA HIS A 131 9.56 3.31 -10.82
C HIS A 131 10.79 4.24 -10.82
N HIS A 132 11.91 3.73 -10.32
CA HIS A 132 13.19 4.42 -10.48
C HIS A 132 13.67 4.09 -11.89
N TRP A 133 13.58 5.07 -12.76
CA TRP A 133 14.04 4.94 -14.13
C TRP A 133 15.53 5.27 -14.20
N ASP A 134 16.35 4.24 -14.27
CA ASP A 134 17.72 4.30 -14.76
C ASP A 134 17.80 3.70 -16.16
N GLU A 135 18.97 3.74 -16.79
CA GLU A 135 19.12 3.27 -18.16
C GLU A 135 18.76 1.79 -18.30
N GLU A 136 19.11 0.97 -17.31
CA GLU A 136 18.85 -0.47 -17.30
C GLU A 136 17.35 -0.76 -17.12
N THR A 137 16.69 -0.11 -16.17
CA THR A 137 15.25 -0.32 -15.93
C THR A 137 14.39 0.21 -17.07
N ILE A 138 14.81 1.30 -17.74
CA ILE A 138 14.16 1.79 -18.96
C ILE A 138 14.29 0.75 -20.08
N ILE A 139 15.50 0.23 -20.33
CA ILE A 139 15.74 -0.78 -21.35
C ILE A 139 14.91 -2.04 -21.07
N GLN A 140 14.91 -2.52 -19.83
CA GLN A 140 14.17 -3.70 -19.42
C GLN A 140 12.67 -3.53 -19.65
N ARG A 141 12.09 -2.40 -19.21
CA ARG A 141 10.67 -2.11 -19.43
C ARG A 141 10.30 -2.03 -20.91
N VAL A 142 11.16 -1.42 -21.72
CA VAL A 142 10.98 -1.32 -23.17
C VAL A 142 10.94 -2.72 -23.80
N ARG A 143 11.83 -3.63 -23.38
CA ARG A 143 11.84 -5.03 -23.85
C ARG A 143 10.59 -5.79 -23.43
N GLU A 144 10.15 -5.64 -22.19
CA GLU A 144 8.89 -6.26 -21.71
C GLU A 144 7.69 -5.83 -22.55
N LEU A 145 7.54 -4.53 -22.81
CA LEU A 145 6.46 -4.01 -23.64
C LEU A 145 6.56 -4.52 -25.09
N TYR A 146 7.78 -4.70 -25.61
CA TYR A 146 8.00 -5.29 -26.94
C TYR A 146 7.57 -6.76 -27.00
N GLU A 147 7.95 -7.55 -26.00
CA GLU A 147 7.59 -8.97 -25.87
C GLU A 147 6.07 -9.15 -25.72
N GLN A 148 5.42 -8.26 -24.99
CA GLN A 148 3.95 -8.21 -24.86
C GLN A 148 3.23 -7.75 -26.14
N GLY A 149 3.98 -7.36 -27.17
CA GLY A 149 3.43 -6.89 -28.45
C GLY A 149 2.78 -5.50 -28.36
N VAL A 150 3.05 -4.74 -27.30
CA VAL A 150 2.54 -3.39 -27.10
C VAL A 150 3.14 -2.46 -28.16
N PRO A 151 2.34 -1.62 -28.85
CA PRO A 151 2.86 -0.67 -29.83
C PRO A 151 3.83 0.37 -29.21
N LEU A 152 5.13 0.22 -29.41
CA LEU A 152 6.16 1.11 -28.85
C LEU A 152 6.32 2.47 -29.57
N ASN A 153 5.29 2.96 -30.26
CA ASN A 153 5.36 4.32 -30.81
C ASN A 153 5.21 5.33 -29.67
N ALA A 154 5.93 6.44 -29.74
CA ALA A 154 6.00 7.43 -28.66
C ALA A 154 4.62 7.88 -28.16
N LYS A 155 3.65 8.10 -29.07
CA LYS A 155 2.30 8.53 -28.70
C LYS A 155 1.57 7.49 -27.86
N HIS A 156 1.64 6.21 -28.25
CA HIS A 156 0.97 5.14 -27.51
C HIS A 156 1.61 4.93 -26.13
N VAL A 157 2.94 4.95 -26.06
CA VAL A 157 3.64 4.81 -24.77
C VAL A 157 3.37 6.01 -23.85
N GLU A 158 3.23 7.21 -24.41
CA GLU A 158 2.81 8.40 -23.67
C GLU A 158 1.37 8.29 -23.14
N GLU A 159 0.48 7.52 -23.78
CA GLU A 159 -0.88 7.28 -23.27
C GLU A 159 -0.92 6.24 -22.14
N ILE A 160 -0.06 5.22 -22.18
CA ILE A 160 -0.10 4.09 -21.23
C ILE A 160 0.96 4.16 -20.11
N ASP A 161 2.07 4.87 -20.32
CA ASP A 161 3.23 4.91 -19.40
C ASP A 161 4.02 6.23 -19.54
N ILE A 162 3.38 7.35 -19.16
CA ILE A 162 3.98 8.70 -19.13
C ILE A 162 5.32 8.73 -18.36
N PRO A 163 5.47 8.07 -17.19
CA PRO A 163 6.73 8.06 -16.47
C PRO A 163 7.87 7.45 -17.27
N LEU A 164 7.63 6.31 -17.95
CA LEU A 164 8.64 5.64 -18.78
C LEU A 164 9.13 6.56 -19.91
N ILE A 165 8.22 7.14 -20.70
CA ILE A 165 8.62 7.96 -21.85
C ILE A 165 9.33 9.24 -21.40
N THR A 166 8.91 9.83 -20.29
CA THR A 166 9.54 11.03 -19.72
C THR A 166 10.95 10.72 -19.25
N ALA A 167 11.15 9.57 -18.59
CA ALA A 167 12.47 9.16 -18.12
C ALA A 167 13.39 8.75 -19.27
N ALA A 168 12.88 8.02 -20.26
CA ALA A 168 13.61 7.66 -21.47
C ALA A 168 14.12 8.89 -22.23
N ARG A 169 13.25 9.90 -22.46
CA ARG A 169 13.66 11.17 -23.09
C ARG A 169 14.73 11.91 -22.28
N ARG A 170 14.69 11.83 -20.94
CA ARG A 170 15.69 12.48 -20.06
C ARG A 170 17.05 11.79 -20.05
N ARG A 171 17.08 10.46 -20.16
CA ARG A 171 18.33 9.66 -20.05
C ARG A 171 18.97 9.36 -21.41
N PHE A 172 18.17 9.05 -22.41
CA PHE A 172 18.63 8.69 -23.75
C PHE A 172 18.47 9.81 -24.77
N GLU A 173 18.08 11.02 -24.33
CA GLU A 173 17.77 12.21 -25.16
C GLU A 173 16.54 12.08 -26.06
N SER A 174 16.19 10.87 -26.51
CA SER A 174 14.97 10.60 -27.27
C SER A 174 14.42 9.19 -27.01
N TRP A 175 13.13 9.00 -27.32
CA TRP A 175 12.50 7.67 -27.25
C TRP A 175 13.15 6.69 -28.24
N ASP A 176 13.53 7.16 -29.42
CA ASP A 176 14.15 6.33 -30.46
C ASP A 176 15.53 5.81 -30.01
N LYS A 177 16.32 6.64 -29.30
CA LYS A 177 17.60 6.23 -28.73
C LYS A 177 17.42 5.21 -27.61
N ALA A 178 16.36 5.33 -26.79
CA ALA A 178 16.03 4.32 -25.79
C ALA A 178 15.64 2.97 -26.43
N LEU A 179 14.88 2.98 -27.54
CA LEU A 179 14.58 1.77 -28.30
C LEU A 179 15.83 1.12 -28.90
N GLN A 180 16.74 1.93 -29.46
CA GLN A 180 18.02 1.43 -29.98
C GLN A 180 18.88 0.82 -28.87
N ALA A 181 18.97 1.46 -27.70
CA ALA A 181 19.66 0.92 -26.54
C ALA A 181 19.04 -0.40 -26.05
N ALA A 182 17.73 -0.57 -26.20
CA ALA A 182 17.03 -1.82 -25.93
C ALA A 182 17.25 -2.91 -27.00
N GLY A 183 17.91 -2.58 -28.13
CA GLY A 183 18.13 -3.48 -29.27
C GLY A 183 16.95 -3.56 -30.24
N ILE A 184 16.03 -2.60 -30.19
CA ILE A 184 14.80 -2.58 -31.00
C ILE A 184 14.95 -1.53 -32.10
N ASP A 185 14.89 -1.98 -33.35
CA ASP A 185 14.88 -1.06 -34.50
C ASP A 185 13.51 -0.40 -34.66
N TYR A 186 13.48 0.93 -34.52
CA TYR A 186 12.30 1.78 -34.69
C TYR A 186 11.56 1.55 -36.02
N LYS A 187 12.28 1.21 -37.10
CA LYS A 187 11.68 0.94 -38.42
C LYS A 187 10.79 -0.31 -38.41
N GLN A 188 11.12 -1.32 -37.59
CA GLN A 188 10.30 -2.53 -37.45
C GLN A 188 9.02 -2.27 -36.66
N VAL A 189 9.06 -1.34 -35.70
CA VAL A 189 7.89 -0.92 -34.91
C VAL A 189 6.92 -0.08 -35.75
N SER A 190 7.44 0.80 -36.61
CA SER A 190 6.65 1.62 -37.54
C SER A 190 6.02 0.79 -38.68
N ALA A 191 6.72 -0.24 -39.19
CA ALA A 191 6.23 -1.09 -40.28
C ALA A 191 5.02 -1.97 -39.92
N ARG A 192 4.82 -2.34 -38.65
CA ARG A 192 3.58 -3.03 -38.22
C ARG A 192 2.31 -2.19 -38.41
N ARG A 193 2.45 -0.87 -38.57
CA ARG A 193 1.35 0.06 -38.83
C ARG A 193 0.89 0.05 -40.29
N SER A 194 1.79 -0.25 -41.24
CA SER A 194 1.47 -0.26 -42.67
C SER A 194 0.84 -1.58 -43.12
N SER A 195 1.24 -2.72 -42.53
CA SER A 195 0.66 -4.02 -42.87
C SER A 195 -0.79 -4.18 -42.38
N ARG A 196 -1.11 -3.68 -41.18
CA ARG A 196 -2.47 -3.76 -40.62
C ARG A 196 -3.49 -2.83 -41.29
N ARG A 197 -3.02 -1.75 -41.92
CA ARG A 197 -3.87 -0.80 -42.66
C ARG A 197 -4.13 -1.24 -44.11
N ARG A 198 -3.28 -2.10 -44.68
CA ARG A 198 -3.49 -2.72 -46.00
C ARG A 198 -4.48 -3.90 -45.94
N ASN A 199 -4.44 -4.74 -44.90
CA ASN A 199 -5.35 -5.89 -44.80
C ASN A 199 -6.83 -5.55 -44.52
N ASN A 200 -7.15 -4.35 -44.00
CA ASN A 200 -8.54 -3.95 -43.72
C ASN A 200 -9.16 -3.09 -44.84
N GLY A 201 -8.47 -2.90 -45.98
CA GLY A 201 -8.91 -2.02 -47.06
C GLY A 201 -9.19 -2.70 -48.40
N GLU A 202 -9.07 -4.03 -48.49
CA GLU A 202 -9.21 -4.79 -49.75
C GLU A 202 -10.44 -5.72 -49.80
N GLU A 203 -11.33 -5.71 -48.79
CA GLU A 203 -12.57 -6.54 -48.79
C GLU A 203 -13.87 -5.79 -49.11
N GLU A 204 -13.86 -4.47 -49.37
CA GLU A 204 -15.06 -3.72 -49.79
C GLU A 204 -14.85 -2.98 -51.12
N ALA A 205 -14.59 -3.70 -52.20
CA ALA A 205 -14.71 -3.19 -53.56
C ALA A 205 -14.97 -4.32 -54.55
N GLY A 206 -16.13 -4.96 -54.45
CA GLY A 206 -16.58 -5.94 -55.43
C GLY A 206 -17.98 -6.42 -55.13
N ASP A 207 -18.99 -5.67 -55.57
CA ASP A 207 -19.98 -6.16 -56.55
C ASP A 207 -21.04 -5.09 -56.80
N GLY A 208 -21.45 -4.88 -58.06
CA GLY A 208 -22.56 -3.99 -58.38
C GLY A 208 -22.46 -3.15 -59.66
N HIS A 209 -22.04 -3.74 -60.79
CA HIS A 209 -22.52 -3.23 -62.09
C HIS A 209 -22.55 -4.32 -63.16
N HIS A 210 -23.76 -4.76 -63.52
CA HIS A 210 -24.03 -5.32 -64.84
C HIS A 210 -25.41 -4.84 -65.29
N ASP A 211 -25.38 -3.88 -66.21
CA ASP A 211 -26.50 -3.52 -67.06
C ASP A 211 -26.70 -4.59 -68.16
N ASP A 212 -27.96 -4.70 -68.54
CA ASP A 212 -28.48 -4.88 -69.90
C ASP A 212 -28.89 -6.27 -70.47
N GLN A 213 -30.22 -6.32 -70.72
CA GLN A 213 -31.00 -6.93 -71.82
C GLN A 213 -31.14 -8.46 -71.91
N ASN A 214 -32.41 -8.93 -71.94
CA ASN A 214 -33.03 -9.55 -73.14
C ASN A 214 -34.51 -9.97 -72.90
N HIS A 215 -35.48 -9.25 -73.48
CA HIS A 215 -36.62 -9.75 -74.29
C HIS A 215 -37.58 -8.62 -74.67
#